data_AF-A0A0J7IWL6-F1
#
_entry.id   AF-A0A0J7IWL6-F1
#
_cell.length_a   1.000
_cell.length_b   1.000
_cell.length_c   1.000
_cell.angle_alpha   90.00
_cell.angle_beta   90.00
_cell.angle_gamma   90.00
#
_symmetry.space_group_name_H-M   'P 1'
#
loop_
_entity.id
_entity.type
_entity.pdbx_description
1 polymer ?
#
loop_
_entity_poly.entity_id
_entity_poly.type
_entity_poly.pdbx_seq_one_letter_code
_entity_poly.pdbx_strand_id
1 'polypeptide(L)'
;MGRCLCALAEEALTQDDSATRAAVTAGQEEALQLDEKILIVPGNPPPKATATPSFFPTAEGFYDFDNLKYIYQYKDHLGNVRVSYSYDSSEGKIKIEDTNDYYPFGLSFLSSSKSGKFSPSTTYKNYKYNGKELQETGMYDYGARMYMPDIGRWGVVDPLAEKYPDLSPYVYVANNPMKYTDPTGMWIDIKDGDNTYRYNNGKLYTQNAETQKWDVEATNVSADSYAGLILSSLTSVTGGNKDSFGSKFIGLFANDDVNTTIKENDLTGDQANVNGTKPDGSIIYTYFKQNVSLDTTSRTQKSPFYVTLFHELGHSFADQVFDKNLLDKTWVPKTEENGLPSNIRNGEVYASTIENLLRAERSLPLRTTYSPGLNSTQLIQKVSTIPLIKNVIYKLNPATQSIFNSIIQSKKK
;
A
#
# COMPACT_ATOMS: atom_id res chain seq x y z
N MET A 1 8.46 -54.78 -16.54
CA MET A 1 9.52 -54.05 -17.25
C MET A 1 9.45 -52.59 -16.83
N GLY A 2 10.20 -52.22 -15.78
CA GLY A 2 10.25 -50.85 -15.28
C GLY A 2 11.24 -50.03 -16.09
N ARG A 3 10.81 -48.91 -16.68
CA ARG A 3 11.70 -47.90 -17.23
C ARG A 3 12.22 -47.04 -16.08
N CYS A 4 13.54 -46.80 -16.09
CA CYS A 4 14.29 -46.09 -15.07
C CYS A 4 13.97 -44.59 -15.10
N LEU A 5 13.80 -43.96 -13.93
CA LEU A 5 13.45 -42.54 -13.75
C LEU A 5 14.43 -41.55 -14.43
N CYS A 6 15.63 -41.97 -14.83
CA CYS A 6 16.56 -41.13 -15.59
C CYS A 6 16.06 -40.75 -16.98
N ALA A 7 15.22 -41.58 -17.62
CA ALA A 7 14.80 -41.31 -19.01
C ALA A 7 13.70 -40.23 -19.12
N LEU A 8 12.96 -39.93 -18.04
CA LEU A 8 11.91 -38.91 -18.05
C LEU A 8 12.45 -37.49 -17.79
N ALA A 9 13.66 -37.37 -17.23
CA ALA A 9 14.31 -36.08 -16.99
C ALA A 9 14.97 -35.50 -18.25
N GLU A 10 15.46 -36.36 -19.16
CA GLU A 10 16.01 -35.91 -20.46
C GLU A 10 14.91 -35.45 -21.42
N GLU A 11 13.70 -36.03 -21.36
CA GLU A 11 12.59 -35.63 -22.23
C GLU A 11 12.02 -34.25 -21.83
N ALA A 12 12.04 -33.90 -20.54
CA ALA A 12 11.60 -32.59 -20.04
C ALA A 12 12.55 -31.43 -20.41
N LEU A 13 13.82 -31.72 -20.72
CA LEU A 13 14.81 -30.73 -21.17
C LEU A 13 14.72 -30.41 -22.68
N THR A 14 13.88 -31.13 -23.42
CA THR A 14 13.71 -30.94 -24.87
C THR A 14 12.40 -30.26 -25.25
N GLN A 15 11.54 -29.95 -24.27
CA GLN A 15 10.31 -29.18 -24.51
C GLN A 15 10.61 -27.68 -24.48
N ASP A 16 10.35 -27.02 -25.61
CA ASP A 16 10.51 -25.58 -25.78
C ASP A 16 9.38 -24.83 -25.05
N ASP A 17 9.59 -24.61 -23.74
CA ASP A 17 8.70 -23.82 -22.90
C ASP A 17 9.23 -22.37 -22.70
N SER A 18 8.34 -21.43 -22.39
CA SER A 18 8.67 -20.01 -22.28
C SER A 18 9.67 -19.68 -21.17
N ALA A 19 9.75 -20.48 -20.11
CA ALA A 19 10.72 -20.36 -19.03
C ALA A 19 12.11 -20.84 -19.48
N THR A 20 12.19 -21.89 -20.30
CA THR A 20 13.46 -22.34 -20.90
C THR A 20 14.01 -21.30 -21.89
N ARG A 21 13.14 -20.63 -22.68
CA ARG A 21 13.54 -19.49 -23.52
C ARG A 21 14.03 -18.27 -22.72
N ALA A 22 13.44 -18.01 -21.55
CA ALA A 22 13.88 -16.92 -20.67
C ALA A 22 15.27 -17.18 -20.06
N ALA A 23 15.60 -18.43 -19.75
CA ALA A 23 16.92 -18.81 -19.22
C ALA A 23 18.05 -18.71 -20.26
N VAL A 24 17.78 -19.02 -21.54
CA VAL A 24 18.76 -18.89 -22.63
C VAL A 24 19.03 -17.42 -22.99
N THR A 25 18.04 -16.54 -22.81
CA THR A 25 18.17 -15.10 -23.15
C THR A 25 18.81 -14.27 -22.01
N ALA A 26 18.90 -14.82 -20.79
CA ALA A 26 19.49 -14.15 -19.63
C ALA A 26 21.02 -13.99 -19.70
N GLY A 27 21.68 -14.59 -20.70
CA GLY A 27 23.13 -14.55 -20.90
C GLY A 27 23.64 -13.75 -22.10
N GLN A 28 22.79 -12.96 -22.79
CA GLN A 28 23.25 -12.14 -23.93
C GLN A 28 23.70 -10.73 -23.49
N GLU A 29 24.87 -10.34 -23.99
CA GLU A 29 25.67 -9.15 -23.68
C GLU A 29 25.09 -7.80 -24.20
N GLU A 30 23.77 -7.69 -24.38
CA GLU A 30 23.16 -6.53 -25.09
C GLU A 30 22.32 -5.56 -24.23
N ALA A 31 22.42 -5.60 -22.89
CA ALA A 31 21.64 -4.68 -22.03
C ALA A 31 22.43 -3.53 -21.39
N LEU A 32 23.71 -3.33 -21.72
CA LEU A 32 24.55 -2.27 -21.12
C LEU A 32 25.48 -1.61 -22.16
N GLN A 33 24.93 -1.10 -23.26
CA GLN A 33 25.59 -0.01 -23.98
C GLN A 33 25.22 1.31 -23.29
N LEU A 34 26.18 1.87 -22.56
CA LEU A 34 26.15 3.28 -22.14
C LEU A 34 26.36 4.13 -23.40
N ASP A 35 25.28 4.72 -23.90
CA ASP A 35 25.32 5.65 -25.03
C ASP A 35 26.26 6.84 -24.77
N GLU A 36 26.84 7.31 -25.87
CA GLU A 36 27.97 8.21 -25.94
C GLU A 36 27.84 9.50 -25.11
N LYS A 37 28.94 9.73 -24.37
CA LYS A 37 29.45 10.96 -23.76
C LYS A 37 28.81 12.28 -24.25
N ILE A 38 27.80 12.76 -23.50
CA ILE A 38 27.38 14.16 -23.56
C ILE A 38 28.50 15.02 -22.94
N LEU A 39 29.14 15.86 -23.76
CA LEU A 39 30.03 16.92 -23.29
C LEU A 39 29.21 18.00 -22.58
N ILE A 40 29.15 17.92 -21.25
CA ILE A 40 28.51 18.94 -20.40
C ILE A 40 29.52 20.07 -20.16
N VAL A 41 29.14 21.29 -20.57
CA VAL A 41 29.78 22.57 -20.21
C VAL A 41 29.90 22.67 -18.69
N PRO A 42 31.01 23.16 -18.08
CA PRO A 42 31.24 23.04 -16.64
C PRO A 42 30.36 24.04 -15.85
N GLY A 43 29.08 23.72 -15.70
CA GLY A 43 28.26 24.16 -14.59
C GLY A 43 28.37 23.11 -13.49
N ASN A 44 28.63 23.54 -12.26
CA ASN A 44 28.95 22.69 -11.10
C ASN A 44 28.25 21.32 -11.12
N PRO A 45 28.99 20.23 -10.84
CA PRO A 45 28.41 18.90 -10.83
C PRO A 45 27.21 18.87 -9.85
N PRO A 46 26.10 18.24 -10.23
CA PRO A 46 25.00 18.01 -9.31
C PRO A 46 25.55 17.31 -8.06
N PRO A 47 25.08 17.65 -6.85
CA PRO A 47 25.56 17.02 -5.63
C PRO A 47 25.39 15.51 -5.79
N LYS A 48 26.52 14.80 -5.73
CA LYS A 48 26.59 13.34 -5.80
C LYS A 48 25.62 12.80 -4.74
N ALA A 49 24.65 11.97 -5.13
CA ALA A 49 23.76 11.34 -4.17
C ALA A 49 24.59 10.57 -3.15
N THR A 50 24.66 11.10 -1.92
CA THR A 50 25.60 10.64 -0.88
C THR A 50 25.11 9.41 -0.12
N ALA A 51 23.94 8.88 -0.45
CA ALA A 51 23.34 7.74 0.24
C ALA A 51 22.84 6.69 -0.76
N THR A 52 23.61 5.61 -0.90
CA THR A 52 23.12 4.35 -1.47
C THR A 52 22.43 3.55 -0.36
N PRO A 53 21.22 3.00 -0.58
CA PRO A 53 20.57 2.13 0.41
C PRO A 53 21.44 0.90 0.69
N SER A 54 21.57 0.47 1.95
CA SER A 54 22.30 -0.76 2.30
C SER A 54 21.59 -2.02 1.78
N PHE A 55 20.25 -2.06 1.87
CA PHE A 55 19.44 -3.15 1.32
C PHE A 55 18.01 -2.67 1.03
N PHE A 56 17.23 -3.44 0.27
CA PHE A 56 15.79 -3.19 0.08
C PHE A 56 14.97 -4.50 0.04
N PRO A 57 13.68 -4.46 0.42
CA PRO A 57 12.83 -5.64 0.44
C PRO A 57 12.38 -6.09 -0.96
N THR A 58 12.49 -7.39 -1.21
CA THR A 58 12.00 -8.09 -2.41
C THR A 58 10.82 -8.99 -2.05
N ALA A 59 10.20 -9.66 -3.03
CA ALA A 59 9.07 -10.56 -2.76
C ALA A 59 9.47 -11.74 -1.85
N GLU A 60 10.68 -12.27 -2.07
CA GLU A 60 11.17 -13.49 -1.40
C GLU A 60 12.20 -13.20 -0.29
N GLY A 61 12.48 -11.93 0.01
CA GLY A 61 13.47 -11.54 1.02
C GLY A 61 14.00 -10.13 0.79
N PHE A 62 15.30 -10.00 0.54
CA PHE A 62 15.98 -8.71 0.40
C PHE A 62 17.04 -8.73 -0.69
N TYR A 63 17.39 -7.57 -1.21
CA TYR A 63 18.61 -7.38 -1.99
C TYR A 63 19.59 -6.52 -1.19
N ASP A 64 20.79 -7.04 -0.97
CA ASP A 64 21.88 -6.42 -0.24
C ASP A 64 22.80 -5.70 -1.24
N PHE A 65 22.82 -4.37 -1.20
CA PHE A 65 23.62 -3.54 -2.09
C PHE A 65 25.09 -3.48 -1.67
N ASP A 66 25.37 -3.65 -0.38
CA ASP A 66 26.75 -3.61 0.13
C ASP A 66 27.54 -4.82 -0.39
N ASN A 67 26.86 -5.96 -0.56
CA ASN A 67 27.44 -7.21 -1.05
C ASN A 67 26.95 -7.64 -2.43
N LEU A 68 26.10 -6.84 -3.08
CA LEU A 68 25.50 -7.07 -4.40
C LEU A 68 24.86 -8.48 -4.56
N LYS A 69 24.11 -8.93 -3.55
CA LYS A 69 23.54 -10.28 -3.51
C LYS A 69 22.07 -10.28 -3.13
N TYR A 70 21.33 -11.25 -3.68
CA TYR A 70 19.97 -11.56 -3.25
C TYR A 70 19.99 -12.44 -2.00
N ILE A 71 19.16 -12.05 -1.03
CA ILE A 71 18.88 -12.80 0.19
C ILE A 71 17.45 -13.32 0.10
N TYR A 72 17.31 -14.63 0.19
CA TYR A 72 16.03 -15.32 0.26
C TYR A 72 15.70 -15.65 1.71
N GLN A 73 14.42 -15.61 2.06
CA GLN A 73 13.92 -15.90 3.40
C GLN A 73 12.92 -17.04 3.37
N TYR A 74 13.26 -18.11 4.08
CA TYR A 74 12.32 -19.18 4.41
C TYR A 74 11.56 -18.80 5.68
N LYS A 75 10.22 -18.77 5.58
CA LYS A 75 9.31 -18.34 6.64
C LYS A 75 8.42 -19.50 7.11
N ASP A 76 8.01 -19.47 8.38
CA ASP A 76 7.03 -20.42 8.90
C ASP A 76 5.57 -20.00 8.60
N HIS A 77 4.59 -20.77 9.10
CA HIS A 77 3.16 -20.54 8.86
C HIS A 77 2.62 -19.20 9.42
N LEU A 78 3.39 -18.55 10.30
CA LEU A 78 3.09 -17.24 10.87
C LEU A 78 3.91 -16.12 10.21
N GLY A 79 4.73 -16.46 9.20
CA GLY A 79 5.58 -15.49 8.52
C GLY A 79 6.87 -15.15 9.27
N ASN A 80 7.24 -15.89 10.33
CA ASN A 80 8.50 -15.68 11.03
C ASN A 80 9.65 -16.12 10.15
N VAL A 81 10.68 -15.29 10.02
CA VAL A 81 11.88 -15.63 9.24
C VAL A 81 12.64 -16.72 9.99
N ARG A 82 12.68 -17.95 9.46
CA ARG A 82 13.40 -19.09 10.05
C ARG A 82 14.81 -19.20 9.51
N VAL A 83 14.99 -19.03 8.20
CA VAL A 83 16.31 -19.10 7.56
C VAL A 83 16.43 -18.00 6.53
N SER A 84 17.51 -17.23 6.58
CA SER A 84 17.94 -16.35 5.49
C SER A 84 19.13 -16.99 4.78
N TYR A 85 19.09 -17.07 3.45
CA TYR A 85 20.15 -17.70 2.66
C TYR A 85 20.40 -16.96 1.35
N SER A 86 21.60 -17.08 0.81
CA SER A 86 22.00 -16.50 -0.47
C SER A 86 22.68 -17.55 -1.35
N TYR A 87 22.68 -17.33 -2.65
CA TYR A 87 23.45 -18.16 -3.58
C TYR A 87 24.86 -17.58 -3.73
N ASP A 88 25.89 -18.38 -3.45
CA ASP A 88 27.28 -18.01 -3.69
C ASP A 88 27.70 -18.55 -5.06
N SER A 89 27.80 -17.65 -6.05
CA SER A 89 28.17 -17.99 -7.43
C SER A 89 29.63 -18.44 -7.56
N SER A 90 30.50 -18.11 -6.59
CA SER A 90 31.90 -18.50 -6.61
C SER A 90 32.12 -19.94 -6.14
N GLU A 91 31.32 -20.41 -5.20
CA GLU A 91 31.36 -21.79 -4.68
C GLU A 91 30.28 -22.71 -5.29
N GLY A 92 29.33 -22.13 -6.04
CA GLY A 92 28.21 -22.85 -6.66
C GLY A 92 27.23 -23.46 -5.65
N LYS A 93 27.12 -22.87 -4.45
CA LYS A 93 26.37 -23.46 -3.32
C LYS A 93 25.47 -22.42 -2.63
N ILE A 94 24.44 -22.93 -1.95
CA ILE A 94 23.61 -22.13 -1.05
C ILE A 94 24.37 -21.87 0.23
N LYS A 95 24.44 -20.61 0.64
CA LYS A 95 25.03 -20.15 1.89
C LYS A 95 23.94 -19.70 2.85
N ILE A 96 23.97 -20.26 4.07
CA ILE A 96 23.07 -19.84 5.15
C ILE A 96 23.63 -18.55 5.76
N GLU A 97 22.85 -17.49 5.71
CA GLU A 97 23.22 -16.15 6.18
C GLU A 97 22.75 -15.87 7.61
N ASP A 98 21.58 -16.39 7.96
CA ASP A 98 21.01 -16.31 9.30
C ASP A 98 20.04 -17.47 9.55
N THR A 99 19.94 -17.92 10.80
CA THR A 99 19.01 -18.96 11.25
C THR A 99 18.34 -18.48 12.52
N ASN A 100 17.02 -18.47 12.57
CA ASN A 100 16.28 -18.00 13.74
C ASN A 100 15.21 -19.02 14.13
N ASP A 101 15.28 -19.43 15.38
CA ASP A 101 14.22 -20.16 16.05
C ASP A 101 13.61 -19.26 17.11
N TYR A 102 12.31 -19.39 17.33
CA TYR A 102 11.56 -18.53 18.25
C TYR A 102 10.77 -19.37 19.25
N TYR A 103 10.75 -18.90 20.50
CA TYR A 103 9.72 -19.26 21.45
C TYR A 103 8.34 -18.80 20.94
N PRO A 104 7.23 -19.34 21.46
CA PRO A 104 5.89 -18.97 21.02
C PRO A 104 5.64 -17.45 20.93
N PHE A 105 6.14 -16.69 21.90
CA PHE A 105 5.99 -15.24 21.99
C PHE A 105 7.09 -14.45 21.25
N GLY A 106 7.89 -15.10 20.40
CA GLY A 106 8.83 -14.41 19.50
C GLY A 106 10.21 -14.10 20.08
N LEU A 107 10.48 -14.50 21.33
CA LEU A 107 11.85 -14.49 21.85
C LEU A 107 12.70 -15.47 21.05
N SER A 108 13.88 -15.07 20.61
CA SER A 108 14.73 -15.96 19.82
C SER A 108 15.44 -16.99 20.70
N PHE A 109 15.47 -18.25 20.24
CA PHE A 109 16.39 -19.26 20.76
C PHE A 109 17.81 -18.93 20.29
N LEU A 110 18.70 -18.63 21.23
CA LEU A 110 20.13 -18.44 20.98
C LEU A 110 20.80 -19.80 20.71
N SER A 111 20.55 -20.37 19.53
CA SER A 111 21.07 -21.68 19.11
C SER A 111 22.55 -21.62 18.66
N SER A 112 23.05 -20.44 18.31
CA SER A 112 24.44 -20.23 17.86
C SER A 112 24.90 -18.79 18.16
N SER A 113 26.21 -18.56 18.22
CA SER A 113 26.79 -17.26 18.66
C SER A 113 26.35 -16.05 17.81
N LYS A 114 25.80 -16.28 16.60
CA LYS A 114 25.39 -15.27 15.60
C LYS A 114 23.88 -15.21 15.31
N SER A 115 23.07 -16.14 15.82
CA SER A 115 21.64 -16.21 15.53
C SER A 115 20.80 -15.46 16.56
N GLY A 116 19.70 -14.84 16.12
CA GLY A 116 18.70 -14.25 17.03
C GLY A 116 19.08 -12.93 17.71
N LYS A 117 20.25 -12.35 17.40
CA LYS A 117 20.70 -11.08 18.00
C LYS A 117 20.41 -9.89 17.08
N PHE A 118 20.15 -8.74 17.71
CA PHE A 118 20.17 -7.45 17.03
C PHE A 118 21.56 -7.18 16.45
N SER A 119 21.61 -6.69 15.22
CA SER A 119 22.83 -6.19 14.59
C SER A 119 22.82 -4.66 14.61
N PRO A 120 23.85 -4.01 15.18
CA PRO A 120 23.96 -2.55 15.19
C PRO A 120 24.26 -1.95 13.80
N SER A 121 24.59 -2.79 12.81
CA SER A 121 24.61 -2.38 11.41
C SER A 121 23.21 -2.40 10.81
N THR A 122 22.91 -1.45 9.91
CA THR A 122 21.66 -1.43 9.14
C THR A 122 21.62 -2.63 8.20
N THR A 123 21.01 -3.74 8.65
CA THR A 123 21.02 -5.01 7.93
C THR A 123 19.65 -5.68 7.92
N TYR A 124 19.37 -6.40 6.83
CA TYR A 124 18.19 -7.24 6.68
C TYR A 124 18.06 -8.29 7.79
N LYS A 125 19.15 -8.64 8.49
CA LYS A 125 19.14 -9.62 9.59
C LYS A 125 18.33 -9.15 10.80
N ASN A 126 18.01 -7.86 10.90
CA ASN A 126 17.16 -7.34 11.97
C ASN A 126 15.66 -7.64 11.74
N TYR A 127 15.22 -8.01 10.53
CA TYR A 127 13.84 -8.42 10.26
C TYR A 127 13.65 -9.91 10.57
N LYS A 128 12.97 -10.20 11.68
CA LYS A 128 12.95 -11.54 12.30
C LYS A 128 11.53 -12.06 12.56
N TYR A 129 11.05 -11.95 13.80
CA TYR A 129 9.72 -12.42 14.19
C TYR A 129 8.61 -11.61 13.50
N ASN A 130 7.61 -12.29 12.93
CA ASN A 130 6.58 -11.73 12.04
C ASN A 130 7.11 -10.84 10.90
N GLY A 131 8.39 -10.96 10.53
CA GLY A 131 9.04 -10.06 9.57
C GLY A 131 9.18 -8.61 10.06
N LYS A 132 9.03 -8.37 11.37
CA LYS A 132 9.20 -7.06 12.00
C LYS A 132 10.66 -6.82 12.38
N GLU A 133 11.04 -5.56 12.42
CA GLU A 133 12.41 -5.15 12.74
C GLU A 133 12.65 -5.24 14.25
N LEU A 134 13.68 -5.99 14.63
CA LEU A 134 14.20 -6.01 15.98
C LEU A 134 15.05 -4.75 16.21
N GLN A 135 14.73 -4.00 17.26
CA GLN A 135 15.45 -2.80 17.65
C GLN A 135 16.58 -3.10 18.65
N GLU A 136 17.47 -2.13 18.84
CA GLU A 136 18.59 -2.21 19.81
C GLU A 136 18.13 -2.50 21.25
N THR A 137 16.90 -2.13 21.57
CA THR A 137 16.25 -2.36 22.88
C THR A 137 15.81 -3.81 23.09
N GLY A 138 15.89 -4.67 22.06
CA GLY A 138 15.35 -6.03 22.08
C GLY A 138 13.84 -6.11 21.82
N MET A 139 13.21 -4.98 21.51
CA MET A 139 11.80 -4.90 21.15
C MET A 139 11.62 -4.98 19.64
N TYR A 140 10.50 -5.53 19.19
CA TYR A 140 10.10 -5.50 17.79
C TYR A 140 9.27 -4.26 17.48
N ASP A 141 9.61 -3.57 16.40
CA ASP A 141 8.82 -2.45 15.90
C ASP A 141 7.67 -2.96 15.01
N TYR A 142 6.44 -2.84 15.52
CA TYR A 142 5.21 -3.16 14.78
C TYR A 142 4.56 -1.91 14.16
N GLY A 143 5.23 -0.75 14.20
CA GLY A 143 4.78 0.53 13.70
C GLY A 143 4.02 1.32 14.78
N ALA A 144 2.85 0.84 15.18
CA ALA A 144 2.03 1.52 16.18
C ALA A 144 2.53 1.30 17.62
N ARG A 145 3.21 0.17 17.86
CA ARG A 145 3.60 -0.30 19.18
C ARG A 145 4.96 -1.00 19.12
N MET A 146 5.70 -0.88 20.21
CA MET A 146 6.89 -1.69 20.46
C MET A 146 6.47 -2.98 21.16
N TYR A 147 6.78 -4.12 20.56
CA TYR A 147 6.47 -5.43 21.12
C TYR A 147 7.65 -5.96 21.93
N MET A 148 7.39 -6.46 23.14
CA MET A 148 8.37 -7.04 24.05
C MET A 148 8.26 -8.57 24.00
N PRO A 149 9.12 -9.26 23.22
CA PRO A 149 9.03 -10.71 23.02
C PRO A 149 9.47 -11.52 24.25
N ASP A 150 10.26 -10.94 25.15
CA ASP A 150 10.75 -11.52 26.40
C ASP A 150 9.64 -11.76 27.42
N ILE A 151 8.68 -10.84 27.51
CA ILE A 151 7.52 -10.93 28.40
C ILE A 151 6.21 -11.22 27.65
N GLY A 152 6.22 -11.20 26.33
CA GLY A 152 5.05 -11.47 25.49
C GLY A 152 3.95 -10.41 25.61
N ARG A 153 4.34 -9.13 25.66
CA ARG A 153 3.43 -7.99 25.89
C ARG A 153 3.79 -6.80 24.99
N TRP A 154 2.84 -5.88 24.85
CA TRP A 154 3.15 -4.56 24.30
C TRP A 154 3.93 -3.72 25.33
N GLY A 155 4.88 -2.92 24.85
CA GLY A 155 5.61 -1.95 25.67
C GLY A 155 4.80 -0.69 25.98
N VAL A 156 3.64 -0.53 25.35
CA VAL A 156 2.69 0.57 25.54
C VAL A 156 1.26 0.03 25.62
N VAL A 157 0.35 0.82 26.19
CA VAL A 157 -1.09 0.51 26.21
C VAL A 157 -1.59 0.36 24.77
N ASP A 158 -2.33 -0.72 24.52
CA ASP A 158 -3.07 -0.92 23.27
C ASP A 158 -4.08 0.23 23.09
N PRO A 159 -4.00 1.01 22.00
CA PRO A 159 -4.99 2.05 21.69
C PRO A 159 -6.43 1.52 21.66
N LEU A 160 -6.63 0.22 21.42
CA LEU A 160 -7.92 -0.47 21.40
C LEU A 160 -8.26 -1.16 22.72
N ALA A 161 -7.54 -0.91 23.80
CA ALA A 161 -7.81 -1.52 25.10
C ALA A 161 -9.28 -1.36 25.55
N GLU A 162 -9.91 -0.23 25.22
CA GLU A 162 -11.33 0.03 25.55
C GLU A 162 -12.31 -0.89 24.80
N LYS A 163 -11.94 -1.45 23.64
CA LYS A 163 -12.77 -2.41 22.89
C LYS A 163 -12.75 -3.80 23.51
N TYR A 164 -11.77 -4.09 24.35
CA TYR A 164 -11.58 -5.40 24.99
C TYR A 164 -11.44 -5.23 26.51
N PRO A 165 -12.50 -4.83 27.22
CA PRO A 165 -12.43 -4.58 28.66
C PRO A 165 -12.02 -5.83 29.46
N ASP A 166 -12.29 -7.02 28.91
CA ASP A 166 -11.93 -8.31 29.51
C ASP A 166 -10.48 -8.73 29.25
N LEU A 167 -9.76 -7.99 28.40
CA LEU A 167 -8.36 -8.25 28.07
C LEU A 167 -7.46 -7.18 28.68
N SER A 168 -6.25 -7.58 29.05
CA SER A 168 -5.26 -6.61 29.50
C SER A 168 -4.92 -5.64 28.36
N PRO A 169 -4.82 -4.32 28.64
CA PRO A 169 -4.39 -3.32 27.67
C PRO A 169 -3.00 -3.59 27.07
N TYR A 170 -2.23 -4.52 27.62
CA TYR A 170 -0.89 -4.87 27.14
C TYR A 170 -0.84 -6.26 26.49
N VAL A 171 -1.99 -6.92 26.31
CA VAL A 171 -2.02 -8.30 25.81
C VAL A 171 -1.57 -8.35 24.35
N TYR A 172 -0.63 -9.24 24.06
CA TYR A 172 -0.27 -9.57 22.69
C TYR A 172 -1.13 -10.75 22.22
N VAL A 173 -1.83 -10.57 21.10
CA VAL A 173 -2.62 -11.59 20.38
C VAL A 173 -3.49 -12.49 21.27
N ALA A 174 -4.15 -11.89 22.27
CA ALA A 174 -4.99 -12.58 23.26
C ALA A 174 -4.30 -13.78 23.94
N ASN A 175 -2.97 -13.71 24.15
CA ASN A 175 -2.14 -14.77 24.72
C ASN A 175 -2.03 -16.07 23.90
N ASN A 176 -2.35 -16.05 22.60
CA ASN A 176 -2.21 -17.24 21.75
C ASN A 176 -1.38 -16.97 20.47
N PRO A 177 -0.06 -16.73 20.62
CA PRO A 177 0.83 -16.36 19.51
C PRO A 177 1.21 -17.53 18.60
N MET A 178 0.87 -18.77 18.98
CA MET A 178 1.03 -19.94 18.12
C MET A 178 -0.06 -20.02 17.04
N LYS A 179 -1.25 -19.47 17.35
CA LYS A 179 -2.41 -19.46 16.46
C LYS A 179 -2.59 -18.11 15.80
N TYR A 180 -2.30 -17.02 16.48
CA TYR A 180 -2.54 -15.67 15.99
C TYR A 180 -1.22 -14.93 15.81
N THR A 181 -1.01 -14.38 14.63
CA THR A 181 -0.14 -13.24 14.44
C THR A 181 -0.99 -11.98 14.61
N ASP A 182 -0.34 -10.85 14.82
CA ASP A 182 -0.91 -9.53 14.48
C ASP A 182 -0.30 -9.10 13.13
N PRO A 183 -0.80 -9.60 11.98
CA PRO A 183 -0.29 -9.18 10.68
C PRO A 183 -0.97 -7.88 10.18
N THR A 184 -2.04 -7.39 10.82
CA THR A 184 -3.09 -6.70 10.05
C THR A 184 -3.25 -5.21 10.23
N GLY A 185 -3.15 -4.61 11.41
CA GLY A 185 -3.82 -3.32 11.49
C GLY A 185 -5.29 -3.51 11.05
N MET A 186 -5.86 -2.76 10.11
CA MET A 186 -7.14 -3.10 9.49
C MET A 186 -7.06 -3.04 7.96
N TRP A 187 -8.19 -3.01 7.22
CA TRP A 187 -8.24 -3.34 5.79
C TRP A 187 -9.34 -2.60 5.01
N ILE A 188 -9.27 -2.72 3.68
CA ILE A 188 -10.38 -2.40 2.78
C ILE A 188 -11.25 -3.65 2.63
N ASP A 189 -12.45 -3.61 3.19
CA ASP A 189 -13.46 -4.65 3.03
C ASP A 189 -14.40 -4.31 1.86
N ILE A 190 -14.87 -5.31 1.13
CA ILE A 190 -15.76 -5.16 -0.04
C ILE A 190 -16.98 -6.03 0.21
N LYS A 191 -18.16 -5.41 0.22
CA LYS A 191 -19.44 -6.11 0.41
C LYS A 191 -20.15 -6.27 -0.92
N ASP A 192 -20.36 -7.52 -1.33
CA ASP A 192 -21.05 -7.92 -2.55
C ASP A 192 -22.24 -8.81 -2.18
N GLY A 193 -23.42 -8.19 -2.05
CA GLY A 193 -24.59 -8.83 -1.45
C GLY A 193 -24.32 -9.26 -0.01
N ASP A 194 -24.50 -10.55 0.26
CA ASP A 194 -24.23 -11.17 1.56
C ASP A 194 -22.74 -11.54 1.76
N ASN A 195 -21.94 -11.51 0.69
CA ASN A 195 -20.53 -11.84 0.75
C ASN A 195 -19.72 -10.61 1.21
N THR A 196 -18.71 -10.86 2.03
CA THR A 196 -17.71 -9.85 2.38
C THR A 196 -16.34 -10.39 2.01
N TYR A 197 -15.56 -9.57 1.33
CA TYR A 197 -14.20 -9.86 0.90
C TYR A 197 -13.25 -8.84 1.49
N ARG A 198 -12.04 -9.27 1.80
CA ARG A 198 -10.97 -8.39 2.25
C ARG A 198 -9.94 -8.23 1.15
N TYR A 199 -9.68 -6.99 0.75
CA TYR A 199 -8.63 -6.68 -0.20
C TYR A 199 -7.25 -6.74 0.46
N ASN A 200 -6.32 -7.47 -0.13
CA ASN A 200 -4.92 -7.46 0.26
C ASN A 200 -4.04 -7.66 -0.98
N ASN A 201 -3.19 -6.67 -1.29
CA ASN A 201 -2.18 -6.74 -2.35
C ASN A 201 -2.68 -7.29 -3.69
N GLY A 202 -3.82 -6.80 -4.17
CA GLY A 202 -4.37 -7.20 -5.46
C GLY A 202 -5.16 -8.51 -5.45
N LYS A 203 -5.41 -9.08 -4.28
CA LYS A 203 -6.22 -10.29 -4.08
C LYS A 203 -7.36 -10.03 -3.11
N LEU A 204 -8.36 -10.90 -3.19
CA LEU A 204 -9.50 -10.92 -2.26
C LEU A 204 -9.43 -12.17 -1.39
N TYR A 205 -9.78 -11.99 -0.12
CA TYR A 205 -9.85 -13.06 0.86
C TYR A 205 -11.24 -13.13 1.48
N THR A 206 -11.75 -14.32 1.77
CA THR A 206 -12.94 -14.53 2.59
C THR A 206 -12.55 -14.95 4.00
N GLN A 207 -13.48 -14.78 4.93
CA GLN A 207 -13.29 -15.22 6.30
C GLN A 207 -13.49 -16.73 6.40
N ASN A 208 -12.50 -17.43 6.95
CA ASN A 208 -12.58 -18.83 7.33
C ASN A 208 -13.56 -19.01 8.48
N ALA A 209 -14.57 -19.86 8.29
CA ALA A 209 -15.63 -20.08 9.26
C ALA A 209 -15.14 -20.65 10.60
N GLU A 210 -14.07 -21.45 10.59
CA GLU A 210 -13.53 -22.11 11.78
C GLU A 210 -12.54 -21.22 12.54
N THR A 211 -11.68 -20.51 11.82
CA THR A 211 -10.61 -19.70 12.41
C THR A 211 -10.99 -18.24 12.60
N GLN A 212 -12.08 -17.79 11.96
CA GLN A 212 -12.52 -16.40 11.88
C GLN A 212 -11.46 -15.46 11.25
N LYS A 213 -10.52 -16.01 10.48
CA LYS A 213 -9.45 -15.26 9.82
C LYS A 213 -9.75 -15.01 8.35
N TRP A 214 -9.22 -13.92 7.81
CA TRP A 214 -9.31 -13.58 6.39
C TRP A 214 -8.16 -14.21 5.60
N ASP A 215 -8.07 -15.55 5.60
CA ASP A 215 -6.94 -16.31 5.06
C ASP A 215 -7.32 -17.27 3.91
N VAL A 216 -8.57 -17.23 3.46
CA VAL A 216 -9.04 -18.02 2.32
C VAL A 216 -9.07 -17.14 1.07
N GLU A 217 -8.14 -17.34 0.14
CA GLU A 217 -8.14 -16.59 -1.12
C GLU A 217 -9.41 -16.88 -1.93
N ALA A 218 -10.12 -15.82 -2.33
CA ALA A 218 -11.37 -15.89 -3.07
C ALA A 218 -11.08 -16.01 -4.58
N THR A 219 -10.72 -17.21 -5.04
CA THR A 219 -10.34 -17.44 -6.45
C THR A 219 -11.52 -17.43 -7.43
N ASN A 220 -12.75 -17.57 -6.94
CA ASN A 220 -13.95 -17.72 -7.77
C ASN A 220 -14.79 -16.43 -7.86
N VAL A 221 -14.19 -15.26 -7.61
CA VAL A 221 -14.88 -13.98 -7.78
C VAL A 221 -14.97 -13.65 -9.27
N SER A 222 -16.19 -13.60 -9.80
CA SER A 222 -16.43 -13.24 -11.21
C SER A 222 -15.93 -11.82 -11.50
N ALA A 223 -15.25 -11.61 -12.63
CA ALA A 223 -14.78 -10.28 -13.03
C ALA A 223 -15.94 -9.26 -13.19
N ASP A 224 -17.12 -9.73 -13.55
CA ASP A 224 -18.33 -8.92 -13.74
C ASP A 224 -19.14 -8.75 -12.44
N SER A 225 -18.76 -9.41 -11.34
CA SER A 225 -19.37 -9.20 -10.03
C SER A 225 -19.00 -7.83 -9.47
N TYR A 226 -19.78 -7.34 -8.50
CA TYR A 226 -19.47 -6.09 -7.82
C TYR A 226 -18.07 -6.14 -7.19
N ALA A 227 -17.74 -7.23 -6.49
CA ALA A 227 -16.41 -7.43 -5.92
C ALA A 227 -15.29 -7.47 -6.98
N GLY A 228 -15.54 -8.10 -8.13
CA GLY A 228 -14.60 -8.15 -9.26
C GLY A 228 -14.33 -6.76 -9.86
N LEU A 229 -15.37 -5.94 -10.02
CA LEU A 229 -15.25 -4.57 -10.52
C LEU A 229 -14.48 -3.66 -9.54
N ILE A 230 -14.72 -3.81 -8.23
CA ILE A 230 -13.95 -3.09 -7.21
C ILE A 230 -12.49 -3.55 -7.20
N LEU A 231 -12.23 -4.86 -7.26
CA LEU A 231 -10.87 -5.40 -7.32
C LEU A 231 -10.11 -4.86 -8.54
N SER A 232 -10.75 -4.84 -9.71
CA SER A 232 -10.19 -4.27 -10.95
C SER A 232 -9.88 -2.77 -10.80
N SER A 233 -10.76 -2.04 -10.10
CA SER A 233 -10.57 -0.62 -9.81
C SER A 233 -9.40 -0.37 -8.87
N LEU A 234 -9.29 -1.11 -7.75
CA LEU A 234 -8.16 -1.03 -6.83
C LEU A 234 -6.85 -1.44 -7.52
N THR A 235 -6.89 -2.45 -8.39
CA THR A 235 -5.74 -2.85 -9.21
C THR A 235 -5.33 -1.74 -10.19
N SER A 236 -6.29 -0.99 -10.73
CA SER A 236 -6.01 0.17 -11.58
C SER A 236 -5.39 1.34 -10.80
N VAL A 237 -5.79 1.51 -9.53
CA VAL A 237 -5.18 2.49 -8.61
C VAL A 237 -3.72 2.11 -8.32
N THR A 238 -3.41 0.85 -8.03
CA THR A 238 -2.03 0.41 -7.77
C THR A 238 -1.20 0.29 -9.04
N GLY A 239 -1.82 -0.04 -10.18
CA GLY A 239 -1.13 -0.31 -11.45
C GLY A 239 -0.24 -1.53 -11.41
N GLY A 240 -0.48 -2.43 -10.46
CA GLY A 240 0.38 -3.59 -10.22
C GLY A 240 1.78 -3.24 -9.68
N ASN A 241 2.04 -1.98 -9.31
CA ASN A 241 3.33 -1.55 -8.78
C ASN A 241 3.21 -1.20 -7.30
N LYS A 242 3.80 -2.03 -6.42
CA LYS A 242 3.81 -1.85 -4.96
C LYS A 242 4.41 -0.52 -4.50
N ASP A 243 5.29 0.08 -5.30
CA ASP A 243 5.99 1.32 -4.96
C ASP A 243 5.26 2.58 -5.45
N SER A 244 4.16 2.40 -6.18
CA SER A 244 3.29 3.49 -6.64
C SER A 244 2.68 4.26 -5.47
N PHE A 245 2.39 5.54 -5.68
CA PHE A 245 1.60 6.36 -4.79
C PHE A 245 0.25 5.70 -4.49
N GLY A 246 -0.43 5.15 -5.51
CA GLY A 246 -1.69 4.42 -5.32
C GLY A 246 -1.56 3.23 -4.35
N SER A 247 -0.51 2.42 -4.50
CA SER A 247 -0.22 1.30 -3.58
C SER A 247 0.14 1.78 -2.18
N LYS A 248 0.97 2.81 -2.04
CA LYS A 248 1.34 3.38 -0.74
C LYS A 248 0.14 3.97 -0.02
N PHE A 249 -0.74 4.64 -0.75
CA PHE A 249 -1.97 5.21 -0.21
C PHE A 249 -2.96 4.13 0.22
N ILE A 250 -3.21 3.11 -0.62
CA ILE A 250 -4.04 1.95 -0.23
C ILE A 250 -3.44 1.24 0.98
N GLY A 251 -2.10 1.15 1.06
CA GLY A 251 -1.40 0.61 2.23
C GLY A 251 -1.65 1.40 3.52
N LEU A 252 -2.12 2.66 3.46
CA LEU A 252 -2.53 3.41 4.65
C LEU A 252 -3.83 2.89 5.27
N PHE A 253 -4.58 2.04 4.57
CA PHE A 253 -5.71 1.32 5.14
C PHE A 253 -5.31 -0.02 5.74
N ALA A 254 -4.03 -0.42 5.62
CA ALA A 254 -3.47 -1.63 6.23
C ALA A 254 -3.01 -1.37 7.69
N ASN A 255 -3.77 -0.59 8.48
CA ASN A 255 -3.47 -0.23 9.89
C ASN A 255 -4.75 -0.17 10.76
N ASP A 256 -4.63 -0.38 12.09
CA ASP A 256 -5.76 -0.55 13.02
C ASP A 256 -6.56 0.73 13.34
N ASP A 257 -6.16 1.84 12.74
CA ASP A 257 -6.75 3.16 12.98
C ASP A 257 -7.61 3.65 11.80
N VAL A 258 -7.44 3.07 10.59
CA VAL A 258 -8.15 3.48 9.38
C VAL A 258 -8.75 2.29 8.64
N ASN A 259 -10.09 2.22 8.62
CA ASN A 259 -10.86 1.14 8.05
C ASN A 259 -11.91 1.61 7.07
N THR A 260 -12.19 0.83 6.04
CA THR A 260 -13.32 1.16 5.16
C THR A 260 -13.97 -0.06 4.55
N THR A 261 -15.29 -0.02 4.48
CA THR A 261 -16.10 -0.99 3.74
C THR A 261 -16.64 -0.34 2.47
N ILE A 262 -16.28 -0.89 1.32
CA ILE A 262 -16.79 -0.52 0.01
C ILE A 262 -18.02 -1.37 -0.30
N LYS A 263 -19.16 -0.74 -0.60
CA LYS A 263 -20.39 -1.44 -0.95
C LYS A 263 -21.20 -0.71 -2.03
N GLU A 264 -22.08 -1.45 -2.70
CA GLU A 264 -23.02 -0.85 -3.65
C GLU A 264 -23.93 0.15 -2.94
N ASN A 265 -24.23 1.27 -3.62
CA ASN A 265 -25.12 2.29 -3.07
C ASN A 265 -26.57 1.80 -3.07
N ASP A 266 -27.08 1.52 -1.87
CA ASP A 266 -28.45 1.12 -1.56
C ASP A 266 -29.31 2.27 -0.99
N LEU A 267 -28.79 3.50 -0.98
CA LEU A 267 -29.48 4.68 -0.46
C LEU A 267 -30.59 5.16 -1.39
N THR A 268 -31.60 5.80 -0.80
CA THR A 268 -32.77 6.35 -1.50
C THR A 268 -32.77 7.88 -1.45
N GLY A 269 -33.62 8.52 -2.27
CA GLY A 269 -33.73 9.98 -2.34
C GLY A 269 -32.53 10.64 -3.03
N ASP A 270 -32.13 11.81 -2.53
CA ASP A 270 -31.08 12.65 -3.14
C ASP A 270 -29.68 12.02 -3.11
N GLN A 271 -29.49 10.97 -2.31
CA GLN A 271 -28.23 10.20 -2.23
C GLN A 271 -28.30 8.87 -2.98
N ALA A 272 -29.37 8.60 -3.72
CA ALA A 272 -29.45 7.45 -4.61
C ALA A 272 -28.52 7.65 -5.82
N ASN A 273 -27.93 6.55 -6.32
CA ASN A 273 -27.15 6.53 -7.58
C ASN A 273 -25.90 7.44 -7.60
N VAL A 274 -25.34 7.76 -6.43
CA VAL A 274 -24.08 8.53 -6.32
C VAL A 274 -22.99 7.74 -5.60
N ASN A 275 -21.73 8.02 -5.92
CA ASN A 275 -20.60 7.61 -5.09
C ASN A 275 -20.49 8.58 -3.90
N GLY A 276 -20.07 8.08 -2.75
CA GLY A 276 -19.92 8.92 -1.56
C GLY A 276 -19.35 8.15 -0.39
N THR A 277 -18.93 8.89 0.63
CA THR A 277 -18.34 8.34 1.85
C THR A 277 -19.14 8.77 3.07
N LYS A 278 -19.33 7.86 4.03
CA LYS A 278 -19.94 8.22 5.32
C LYS A 278 -19.10 9.26 6.06
N PRO A 279 -19.72 10.16 6.85
CA PRO A 279 -18.99 11.19 7.61
C PRO A 279 -18.00 10.66 8.66
N ASP A 280 -18.04 9.38 9.01
CA ASP A 280 -17.09 8.71 9.90
C ASP A 280 -15.96 7.99 9.15
N GLY A 281 -15.98 8.03 7.81
CA GLY A 281 -15.05 7.37 6.91
C GLY A 281 -15.18 5.85 6.83
N SER A 282 -16.11 5.23 7.56
CA SER A 282 -16.18 3.77 7.71
C SER A 282 -16.74 3.03 6.50
N ILE A 283 -17.55 3.71 5.67
CA ILE A 283 -18.22 3.10 4.52
C ILE A 283 -18.11 4.02 3.31
N ILE A 284 -17.74 3.43 2.18
CA ILE A 284 -17.82 4.02 0.85
C ILE A 284 -18.97 3.35 0.11
N TYR A 285 -19.91 4.18 -0.35
CA TYR A 285 -20.96 3.76 -1.26
C TYR A 285 -20.52 4.02 -2.68
N THR A 286 -20.66 3.02 -3.55
CA THR A 286 -20.33 3.20 -4.96
C THR A 286 -21.50 2.92 -5.88
N TYR A 287 -21.55 3.68 -6.97
CA TYR A 287 -22.48 3.47 -8.07
C TYR A 287 -21.73 3.58 -9.40
N PHE A 288 -21.40 2.44 -10.02
CA PHE A 288 -20.60 2.37 -11.25
C PHE A 288 -21.20 3.13 -12.44
N LYS A 289 -22.52 3.32 -12.46
CA LYS A 289 -23.23 4.05 -13.52
C LYS A 289 -23.21 5.57 -13.32
N GLN A 290 -22.70 6.08 -12.20
CA GLN A 290 -22.60 7.53 -11.98
C GLN A 290 -21.64 8.14 -13.01
N ASN A 291 -22.10 9.17 -13.71
CA ASN A 291 -21.26 9.94 -14.62
C ASN A 291 -20.65 11.13 -13.88
N VAL A 292 -19.37 11.02 -13.51
CA VAL A 292 -18.60 12.12 -12.91
C VAL A 292 -17.79 12.80 -14.00
N SER A 293 -18.20 14.02 -14.39
CA SER A 293 -17.49 14.86 -15.35
C SER A 293 -16.75 15.98 -14.62
N LEU A 294 -15.46 16.13 -14.87
CA LEU A 294 -14.59 17.08 -14.18
C LEU A 294 -13.85 17.96 -15.18
N ASP A 295 -13.64 19.22 -14.81
CA ASP A 295 -12.75 20.13 -15.53
C ASP A 295 -11.30 19.71 -15.27
N THR A 296 -10.54 19.52 -16.35
CA THR A 296 -9.13 19.11 -16.27
C THR A 296 -8.23 20.06 -17.05
N THR A 297 -6.91 19.88 -16.90
CA THR A 297 -5.89 20.62 -17.65
C THR A 297 -5.98 20.45 -19.16
N SER A 298 -6.70 19.44 -19.65
CA SER A 298 -6.93 19.24 -21.09
C SER A 298 -8.32 19.74 -21.52
N ARG A 299 -9.37 19.26 -20.87
CA ARG A 299 -10.79 19.63 -21.12
C ARG A 299 -11.69 19.07 -20.02
N THR A 300 -12.94 19.47 -20.01
CA THR A 300 -13.97 18.75 -19.24
C THR A 300 -14.13 17.34 -19.80
N GLN A 301 -13.95 16.32 -18.96
CA GLN A 301 -14.05 14.92 -19.37
C GLN A 301 -14.56 14.02 -18.26
N LYS A 302 -15.08 12.85 -18.63
CA LYS A 302 -15.51 11.82 -17.68
C LYS A 302 -14.31 11.26 -16.93
N SER A 303 -14.41 11.21 -15.60
CA SER A 303 -13.43 10.57 -14.73
C SER A 303 -13.55 9.05 -14.84
N PRO A 304 -12.43 8.31 -14.98
CA PRO A 304 -12.44 6.86 -14.82
C PRO A 304 -12.93 6.48 -13.42
N PHE A 305 -13.70 5.39 -13.31
CA PHE A 305 -14.29 4.98 -12.03
C PHE A 305 -13.24 4.75 -10.95
N TYR A 306 -12.09 4.13 -11.26
CA TYR A 306 -11.05 3.89 -10.26
C TYR A 306 -10.48 5.20 -9.65
N VAL A 307 -10.53 6.31 -10.39
CA VAL A 307 -10.15 7.63 -9.87
C VAL A 307 -11.24 8.18 -8.96
N THR A 308 -12.51 8.00 -9.33
CA THR A 308 -13.64 8.36 -8.47
C THR A 308 -13.64 7.53 -7.17
N LEU A 309 -13.40 6.22 -7.25
CA LEU A 309 -13.23 5.37 -6.07
C LEU A 309 -12.07 5.85 -5.20
N PHE A 310 -10.95 6.24 -5.81
CA PHE A 310 -9.81 6.78 -5.08
C PHE A 310 -10.11 8.12 -4.41
N HIS A 311 -10.94 8.97 -5.02
CA HIS A 311 -11.44 10.21 -4.40
C HIS A 311 -12.22 9.89 -3.12
N GLU A 312 -13.12 8.89 -3.16
CA GLU A 312 -13.87 8.45 -1.97
C GLU A 312 -12.98 7.80 -0.91
N LEU A 313 -11.97 7.01 -1.31
CA LEU A 313 -10.93 6.54 -0.38
C LEU A 313 -10.21 7.72 0.27
N GLY A 314 -10.02 8.82 -0.45
CA GLY A 314 -9.48 10.06 0.10
C GLY A 314 -10.30 10.64 1.24
N HIS A 315 -11.62 10.74 1.05
CA HIS A 315 -12.55 11.14 2.09
C HIS A 315 -12.54 10.17 3.27
N SER A 316 -12.61 8.87 2.99
CA SER A 316 -12.63 7.82 4.00
C SER A 316 -11.39 7.87 4.90
N PHE A 317 -10.21 8.06 4.31
CA PHE A 317 -8.98 8.24 5.06
C PHE A 317 -9.00 9.54 5.88
N ALA A 318 -9.38 10.66 5.25
CA ALA A 318 -9.34 11.96 5.90
C ALA A 318 -10.26 12.03 7.13
N ASP A 319 -11.50 11.57 6.98
CA ASP A 319 -12.51 11.56 8.05
C ASP A 319 -12.10 10.71 9.24
N GLN A 320 -11.20 9.72 9.04
CA GLN A 320 -10.67 8.88 10.11
C GLN A 320 -9.43 9.48 10.77
N VAL A 321 -8.55 10.13 10.00
CA VAL A 321 -7.21 10.55 10.46
C VAL A 321 -7.12 12.00 10.95
N PHE A 322 -7.92 12.91 10.39
CA PHE A 322 -7.79 14.35 10.65
C PHE A 322 -8.96 14.94 11.43
N ASP A 323 -8.77 16.12 12.02
CA ASP A 323 -9.79 16.85 12.77
C ASP A 323 -11.04 17.09 11.92
N LYS A 324 -12.15 16.47 12.35
CA LYS A 324 -13.45 16.55 11.69
C LYS A 324 -13.98 17.99 11.60
N ASN A 325 -13.75 18.82 12.62
CA ASN A 325 -14.21 20.21 12.61
C ASN A 325 -13.52 21.00 11.49
N LEU A 326 -12.25 20.67 11.21
CA LEU A 326 -11.52 21.30 10.13
C LEU A 326 -11.97 20.77 8.77
N LEU A 327 -12.24 19.47 8.63
CA LEU A 327 -12.72 18.86 7.39
C LEU A 327 -14.11 19.35 6.98
N ASP A 328 -15.03 19.49 7.95
CA ASP A 328 -16.40 19.93 7.73
C ASP A 328 -16.52 21.46 7.52
N LYS A 329 -15.44 22.21 7.76
CA LYS A 329 -15.42 23.66 7.54
C LYS A 329 -15.64 23.97 6.06
N THR A 330 -16.59 24.87 5.81
CA THR A 330 -16.88 25.37 4.46
C THR A 330 -15.77 26.30 3.98
N TRP A 331 -15.21 26.00 2.81
CA TRP A 331 -14.27 26.86 2.11
C TRP A 331 -14.98 27.84 1.17
N VAL A 332 -15.88 27.33 0.30
CA VAL A 332 -16.66 28.15 -0.62
C VAL A 332 -18.14 27.76 -0.52
N PRO A 333 -19.03 28.70 -0.17
CA PRO A 333 -20.47 28.46 -0.27
C PRO A 333 -20.87 28.39 -1.74
N LYS A 334 -21.63 27.36 -2.11
CA LYS A 334 -22.27 27.25 -3.43
C LYS A 334 -23.77 27.26 -3.21
N THR A 335 -24.50 27.92 -4.11
CA THR A 335 -25.95 27.75 -4.21
C THR A 335 -26.21 26.89 -5.44
N GLU A 336 -26.90 25.77 -5.27
CA GLU A 336 -27.36 24.96 -6.40
C GLU A 336 -28.49 25.66 -7.15
N GLU A 337 -28.80 25.22 -8.37
CA GLU A 337 -29.91 25.77 -9.18
C GLU A 337 -31.27 25.67 -8.48
N ASN A 338 -31.42 24.77 -7.50
CA ASN A 338 -32.59 24.60 -6.64
C ASN A 338 -32.65 25.56 -5.43
N GLY A 339 -31.65 26.46 -5.27
CA GLY A 339 -31.57 27.39 -4.15
C GLY A 339 -31.00 26.81 -2.84
N LEU A 340 -30.60 25.54 -2.82
CA LEU A 340 -30.00 24.89 -1.65
C LEU A 340 -28.48 25.14 -1.59
N PRO A 341 -27.90 25.36 -0.40
CA PRO A 341 -26.47 25.54 -0.26
C PRO A 341 -25.71 24.20 -0.40
N SER A 342 -24.85 24.04 -1.41
CA SER A 342 -23.90 22.90 -1.51
C SER A 342 -22.46 23.34 -1.29
N ASN A 343 -22.14 23.59 -0.03
CA ASN A 343 -20.84 24.09 0.39
C ASN A 343 -19.70 23.15 0.00
N ILE A 344 -18.65 23.71 -0.62
CA ILE A 344 -17.38 22.99 -0.81
C ILE A 344 -16.66 22.98 0.54
N ARG A 345 -16.53 21.80 1.11
CA ARG A 345 -15.87 21.57 2.41
C ARG A 345 -14.36 21.39 2.22
N ASN A 346 -13.61 21.62 3.29
CA ASN A 346 -12.17 21.35 3.33
C ASN A 346 -11.83 19.87 3.03
N GLY A 347 -12.69 18.93 3.39
CA GLY A 347 -12.54 17.51 3.00
C GLY A 347 -12.45 17.32 1.47
N GLU A 348 -13.24 18.05 0.69
CA GLU A 348 -13.16 18.01 -0.79
C GLU A 348 -11.82 18.55 -1.30
N VAL A 349 -11.24 19.52 -0.58
CA VAL A 349 -9.91 20.04 -0.90
C VAL A 349 -8.86 18.95 -0.73
N TYR A 350 -8.93 18.16 0.34
CA TYR A 350 -8.03 17.03 0.57
C TYR A 350 -8.21 15.94 -0.48
N ALA A 351 -9.43 15.41 -0.63
CA ALA A 351 -9.72 14.29 -1.53
C ALA A 351 -9.34 14.61 -2.99
N SER A 352 -9.72 15.79 -3.49
CA SER A 352 -9.36 16.21 -4.86
C SER A 352 -7.86 16.43 -5.05
N THR A 353 -7.14 16.82 -3.99
CA THR A 353 -5.67 17.04 -4.06
C THR A 353 -4.94 15.72 -4.17
N ILE A 354 -5.27 14.72 -3.34
CA ILE A 354 -4.66 13.39 -3.43
C ILE A 354 -5.08 12.65 -4.71
N GLU A 355 -6.31 12.86 -5.18
CA GLU A 355 -6.80 12.38 -6.46
C GLU A 355 -5.93 12.90 -7.61
N ASN A 356 -5.49 14.17 -7.55
CA ASN A 356 -4.56 14.73 -8.52
C ASN A 356 -3.16 14.10 -8.47
N LEU A 357 -2.69 13.66 -7.30
CA LEU A 357 -1.43 12.90 -7.19
C LEU A 357 -1.55 11.56 -7.91
N LEU A 358 -2.67 10.85 -7.75
CA LEU A 358 -2.95 9.63 -8.51
C LEU A 358 -3.03 9.93 -10.02
N ARG A 359 -3.78 10.97 -10.43
CA ARG A 359 -3.85 11.37 -11.84
C ARG A 359 -2.48 11.65 -12.44
N ALA A 360 -1.62 12.36 -11.71
CA ALA A 360 -0.27 12.67 -12.15
C ALA A 360 0.57 11.40 -12.36
N GLU A 361 0.53 10.47 -11.40
CA GLU A 361 1.20 9.18 -11.52
C GLU A 361 0.71 8.38 -12.74
N ARG A 362 -0.60 8.45 -13.02
CA ARG A 362 -1.25 7.74 -14.14
C ARG A 362 -1.20 8.49 -15.46
N SER A 363 -0.47 9.60 -15.53
CA SER A 363 -0.40 10.46 -16.72
C SER A 363 -1.77 10.89 -17.24
N LEU A 364 -2.74 11.06 -16.34
CA LEU A 364 -4.07 11.58 -16.64
C LEU A 364 -4.09 13.11 -16.57
N PRO A 365 -4.96 13.78 -17.35
CA PRO A 365 -5.21 15.21 -17.18
C PRO A 365 -5.61 15.54 -15.74
N LEU A 366 -4.94 16.53 -15.14
CA LEU A 366 -5.14 16.89 -13.75
C LEU A 366 -6.44 17.70 -13.58
N ARG A 367 -7.16 17.47 -12.49
CA ARG A 367 -8.36 18.22 -12.12
C ARG A 367 -8.01 19.68 -11.82
N THR A 368 -8.82 20.60 -12.34
CA THR A 368 -8.60 22.05 -12.18
C THR A 368 -9.59 22.71 -11.23
N THR A 369 -10.74 22.09 -10.95
CA THR A 369 -11.79 22.65 -10.06
C THR A 369 -12.22 21.64 -9.00
N TYR A 370 -12.64 22.11 -7.82
CA TYR A 370 -13.20 21.23 -6.78
C TYR A 370 -14.69 20.94 -7.00
N SER A 371 -15.39 21.79 -7.73
CA SER A 371 -16.76 21.52 -8.21
C SER A 371 -16.85 21.93 -9.68
N PRO A 372 -17.45 21.10 -10.56
CA PRO A 372 -17.63 21.46 -11.97
C PRO A 372 -18.36 22.80 -12.11
N GLY A 373 -17.88 23.64 -13.04
CA GLY A 373 -18.55 24.91 -13.39
C GLY A 373 -18.29 26.10 -12.45
N LEU A 374 -17.45 25.96 -11.40
CA LEU A 374 -17.09 27.07 -10.51
C LEU A 374 -15.66 27.57 -10.74
N ASN A 375 -15.53 28.69 -11.46
CA ASN A 375 -14.26 29.31 -11.81
C ASN A 375 -13.46 29.84 -10.60
N SER A 376 -14.10 30.12 -9.46
CA SER A 376 -13.45 30.58 -8.23
C SER A 376 -12.75 29.47 -7.43
N THR A 377 -12.91 28.20 -7.84
CA THR A 377 -12.47 27.02 -7.07
C THR A 377 -11.27 26.33 -7.72
N GLN A 378 -10.31 27.12 -8.23
CA GLN A 378 -9.16 26.57 -8.95
C GLN A 378 -8.24 25.76 -8.01
N LEU A 379 -8.17 24.45 -8.22
CA LEU A 379 -7.28 23.50 -7.55
C LEU A 379 -5.83 23.69 -8.01
N ILE A 380 -5.64 23.69 -9.32
CA ILE A 380 -4.34 23.90 -9.96
C ILE A 380 -4.29 25.30 -10.58
N GLN A 381 -3.21 26.02 -10.29
CA GLN A 381 -2.85 27.23 -11.01
C GLN A 381 -1.75 26.94 -12.04
N LYS A 382 -1.91 27.48 -13.25
CA LYS A 382 -0.88 27.46 -14.29
C LYS A 382 0.24 28.43 -13.90
N VAL A 383 1.46 27.91 -13.70
CA VAL A 383 2.64 28.74 -13.45
C VAL A 383 3.30 29.07 -14.81
N SER A 384 3.80 30.31 -14.97
CA SER A 384 4.07 30.96 -16.27
C SER A 384 5.31 30.53 -17.05
N THR A 385 5.99 29.43 -16.73
CA THR A 385 7.21 29.03 -17.47
C THR A 385 6.89 28.05 -18.62
N ILE A 386 7.25 28.44 -19.84
CA ILE A 386 7.20 27.71 -21.13
C ILE A 386 8.69 27.50 -21.57
N PRO A 387 9.17 26.39 -22.21
CA PRO A 387 8.52 25.54 -23.23
C PRO A 387 8.68 24.00 -23.18
N LEU A 388 7.78 23.35 -23.95
CA LEU A 388 7.85 22.06 -24.69
C LEU A 388 7.87 20.70 -23.94
N ILE A 389 6.74 19.98 -24.11
CA ILE A 389 6.46 18.52 -24.00
C ILE A 389 7.10 17.78 -22.81
N LYS A 390 6.23 17.28 -21.92
CA LYS A 390 6.47 16.60 -20.62
C LYS A 390 7.09 17.51 -19.54
N ASN A 391 6.22 18.14 -18.76
CA ASN A 391 6.41 18.74 -17.42
C ASN A 391 5.72 20.11 -17.35
N VAL A 392 4.38 20.11 -17.34
CA VAL A 392 3.70 21.33 -16.92
C VAL A 392 3.82 21.43 -15.40
N ILE A 393 4.55 22.45 -14.93
CA ILE A 393 4.76 22.77 -13.51
C ILE A 393 3.46 23.40 -12.98
N TYR A 394 2.50 22.56 -12.65
CA TYR A 394 1.29 22.96 -11.96
C TYR A 394 1.55 23.00 -10.46
N LYS A 395 1.12 24.08 -9.79
CA LYS A 395 1.13 24.18 -8.32
C LYS A 395 -0.32 24.27 -7.82
N LEU A 396 -0.53 23.81 -6.60
CA LEU A 396 -1.77 24.09 -5.89
C LEU A 396 -1.91 25.61 -5.75
N ASN A 397 -3.15 26.11 -5.88
CA ASN A 397 -3.47 27.48 -5.54
C ASN A 397 -3.01 27.77 -4.09
N PRO A 398 -2.36 28.91 -3.79
CA PRO A 398 -1.85 29.19 -2.45
C PRO A 398 -2.90 29.06 -1.33
N ALA A 399 -4.14 29.47 -1.60
CA ALA A 399 -5.24 29.35 -0.64
C ALA A 399 -5.60 27.88 -0.37
N THR A 400 -5.62 27.04 -1.39
CA THR A 400 -5.97 25.62 -1.26
C THR A 400 -4.82 24.82 -0.68
N GLN A 401 -3.59 25.18 -1.02
CA GLN A 401 -2.38 24.61 -0.41
C GLN A 401 -2.34 24.88 1.10
N SER A 402 -2.74 26.08 1.53
CA SER A 402 -2.84 26.40 2.96
C SER A 402 -3.86 25.49 3.66
N ILE A 403 -5.04 25.29 3.07
CA ILE A 403 -6.08 24.41 3.63
C ILE A 403 -5.57 22.97 3.73
N PHE A 404 -4.98 22.46 2.65
CA PHE A 404 -4.43 21.10 2.61
C PHE A 404 -3.36 20.88 3.69
N ASN A 405 -2.44 21.83 3.85
CA ASN A 405 -1.41 21.76 4.89
C ASN A 405 -2.00 21.82 6.30
N SER A 406 -3.04 22.64 6.53
CA SER A 406 -3.74 22.68 7.82
C SER A 406 -4.39 21.35 8.17
N ILE A 407 -5.00 20.66 7.18
CA ILE A 407 -5.60 19.33 7.37
C ILE A 407 -4.53 18.30 7.76
N ILE A 408 -3.41 18.26 7.04
CA ILE A 408 -2.34 17.29 7.33
C ILE A 408 -1.75 17.49 8.73
N GLN A 409 -1.71 18.74 9.22
CA GLN A 409 -1.21 19.07 10.55
C GLN A 409 -2.23 18.79 11.66
N SER A 410 -3.53 18.69 11.35
CA SER A 410 -4.59 18.50 12.33
C SER A 410 -4.88 17.02 12.64
N LYS A 411 -3.84 16.17 12.73
CA LYS A 411 -4.03 14.75 13.07
C LYS A 411 -4.88 14.61 14.33
N LYS A 412 -5.83 13.67 14.33
CA LYS A 412 -6.56 13.31 15.55
C LYS A 412 -5.55 12.82 16.59
N LYS A 413 -5.69 13.31 17.82
CA LYS A 413 -4.86 12.92 18.96
C LYS A 413 -5.29 11.59 19.52
#